data_AF-A0A7S1QL59-F1
#
_entry.id   AF-A0A7S1QL59-F1
#
_cell.length_a   1.000
_cell.length_b   1.000
_cell.length_c   1.000
_cell.angle_alpha   90.00
_cell.angle_beta   90.00
_cell.angle_gamma   90.00
#
_symmetry.space_group_name_H-M   'P 1'
#
loop_
_entity.id
_entity.type
_entity.pdbx_description
1 polymer ?
#
loop_
_entity_poly.entity_id
_entity_poly.type
_entity_poly.pdbx_seq_one_letter_code
_entity_poly.pdbx_strand_id
1 'polypeptide(L)'
;KLHVFKDLQGAASGAWCSFVSAHFPGRQLEKALLQWAWLLRPGGWLCLLDLEGLFSVHRPYAESRWARDFRQLDDDLQSAMKYDPFVGKRLAQACKRAKLQVVGEREWPGATEFNFDGPATEDQANAWAVRMEREPMSSVFRKYFRDFDKGAKEALLDCLRSEEHATRCRVRMVICTKAGS
;
A
#
# COMPACT_ATOMS: atom_id res chain seq x y z
N LYS A 1 -10.39 -8.69 21.95
CA LYS A 1 -11.63 -9.44 21.60
C LYS A 1 -12.32 -8.66 20.49
N LEU A 2 -12.55 -9.26 19.32
CA LEU A 2 -13.30 -8.60 18.26
C LEU A 2 -14.78 -8.56 18.63
N HIS A 3 -15.39 -7.37 18.55
CA HIS A 3 -16.83 -7.22 18.62
C HIS A 3 -17.39 -7.50 17.22
N VAL A 4 -18.03 -8.66 17.06
CA VAL A 4 -18.82 -8.97 15.87
C VAL A 4 -20.23 -8.44 16.12
N PHE A 5 -20.61 -7.37 15.42
CA PHE A 5 -21.96 -6.83 15.42
C PHE A 5 -22.86 -7.79 14.63
N LYS A 6 -23.30 -8.88 15.27
CA LYS A 6 -24.03 -10.00 14.62
C LYS A 6 -25.26 -9.55 13.83
N ASP A 7 -25.88 -8.46 14.26
CA ASP A 7 -27.00 -7.77 13.63
C ASP A 7 -26.67 -7.16 12.26
N LEU A 8 -25.39 -6.90 11.97
CA LEU A 8 -24.93 -6.32 10.71
C LEU A 8 -24.54 -7.37 9.66
N GLN A 9 -24.83 -8.66 9.90
CA GLN A 9 -24.51 -9.70 8.92
C GLN A 9 -25.22 -9.43 7.61
N GLY A 10 -24.47 -9.35 6.52
CA GLY A 10 -25.05 -9.10 5.21
C GLY A 10 -25.69 -7.71 5.04
N ALA A 11 -25.40 -6.75 5.92
CA ALA A 11 -25.97 -5.40 5.82
C ALA A 11 -25.42 -4.59 4.64
N ALA A 12 -24.21 -4.91 4.16
CA ALA A 12 -23.55 -4.14 3.11
C ALA A 12 -23.79 -4.73 1.71
N SER A 13 -24.19 -3.88 0.77
CA SER A 13 -24.23 -4.25 -0.66
C SER A 13 -22.86 -4.24 -1.31
N GLY A 14 -21.94 -3.45 -0.75
CA GLY A 14 -20.56 -3.42 -1.17
C GLY A 14 -19.65 -2.69 -0.19
N ALA A 15 -18.35 -2.85 -0.36
CA ALA A 15 -17.34 -2.18 0.43
C ALA A 15 -16.15 -1.75 -0.45
N TRP A 16 -15.67 -0.53 -0.23
CA TRP A 16 -14.47 0.00 -0.86
C TRP A 16 -13.38 0.21 0.19
N CYS A 17 -12.16 -0.24 -0.11
CA CYS A 17 -11.03 -0.23 0.81
C CYS A 17 -9.78 0.21 0.05
N SER A 18 -9.33 1.45 0.26
CA SER A 18 -8.18 2.04 -0.43
C SER A 18 -7.05 2.38 0.54
N PHE A 19 -5.86 1.84 0.29
CA PHE A 19 -4.63 2.05 1.06
C PHE A 19 -4.75 1.64 2.54
N VAL A 20 -5.60 0.65 2.81
CA VAL A 20 -5.86 0.14 4.16
C VAL A 20 -5.35 -1.29 4.33
N SER A 21 -5.21 -2.06 3.26
CA SER A 21 -4.79 -3.47 3.34
C SER A 21 -3.35 -3.59 3.83
N ALA A 22 -2.51 -2.60 3.52
CA ALA A 22 -1.11 -2.53 3.96
C ALA A 22 -0.98 -2.56 5.48
N HIS A 23 -1.98 -2.09 6.23
CA HIS A 23 -1.99 -2.10 7.69
C HIS A 23 -2.35 -3.46 8.31
N PHE A 24 -2.62 -4.49 7.48
CA PHE A 24 -2.93 -5.84 7.93
C PHE A 24 -1.89 -6.87 7.44
N PRO A 25 -0.61 -6.74 7.81
CA PRO A 25 0.43 -7.55 7.20
C PRO A 25 0.29 -9.05 7.49
N GLY A 26 0.60 -9.86 6.48
CA GLY A 26 0.60 -11.32 6.57
C GLY A 26 -0.81 -11.90 6.68
N ARG A 27 -1.03 -12.83 7.63
CA ARG A 27 -2.33 -13.49 7.85
C ARG A 27 -3.40 -12.56 8.44
N GLN A 28 -3.03 -11.34 8.83
CA GLN A 28 -3.99 -10.38 9.37
C GLN A 28 -4.95 -9.88 8.29
N LEU A 29 -4.48 -9.72 7.05
CA LEU A 29 -5.33 -9.31 5.93
C LEU A 29 -6.43 -10.35 5.68
N GLU A 30 -6.09 -11.63 5.68
CA GLU A 30 -7.08 -12.71 5.51
C GLU A 30 -8.15 -12.69 6.61
N LYS A 31 -7.73 -12.45 7.86
CA LYS A 31 -8.68 -12.31 8.97
C LYS A 31 -9.59 -11.11 8.78
N ALA A 32 -9.05 -9.95 8.37
CA ALA A 32 -9.83 -8.76 8.08
C ALA A 32 -10.83 -9.00 6.93
N LEU A 33 -10.37 -9.63 5.84
CA LEU A 33 -11.20 -9.95 4.68
C LEU A 33 -12.35 -10.90 5.04
N LEU A 34 -12.13 -11.90 5.90
CA LEU A 34 -13.22 -12.76 6.39
C LEU A 34 -14.29 -11.96 7.15
N GLN A 35 -13.88 -10.97 7.95
CA GLN A 35 -14.82 -10.09 8.67
C GLN A 35 -15.55 -9.15 7.70
N TRP A 36 -14.85 -8.54 6.76
CA TRP A 36 -15.48 -7.67 5.75
C TRP A 36 -16.44 -8.47 4.86
N ALA A 37 -16.06 -9.67 4.43
CA ALA A 37 -16.93 -10.57 3.68
C ALA A 37 -18.17 -11.01 4.49
N TRP A 38 -18.06 -11.13 5.82
CA TRP A 38 -19.20 -11.44 6.68
C TRP A 38 -20.26 -10.33 6.65
N LEU A 39 -19.84 -9.06 6.58
CA LEU A 39 -20.74 -7.89 6.47
C LEU A 39 -21.41 -7.77 5.09
N LEU A 40 -20.84 -8.34 4.04
CA LEU A 40 -21.42 -8.29 2.70
C LEU A 40 -22.63 -9.22 2.57
N ARG A 41 -23.69 -8.77 1.91
CA ARG A 41 -24.80 -9.63 1.49
C ARG A 41 -24.33 -10.62 0.40
N PRO A 42 -25.04 -11.75 0.19
CA PRO A 42 -24.80 -12.60 -0.98
C PRO A 42 -24.85 -11.78 -2.29
N GLY A 43 -23.86 -11.98 -3.17
CA GLY A 43 -23.71 -11.16 -4.39
C GLY A 43 -23.17 -9.75 -4.17
N GLY A 44 -22.92 -9.32 -2.92
CA GLY A 44 -22.29 -8.04 -2.62
C GLY A 44 -20.82 -8.00 -3.06
N TRP A 45 -20.27 -6.79 -3.24
CA TRP A 45 -18.92 -6.60 -3.79
C TRP A 45 -17.92 -6.05 -2.78
N LEU A 46 -16.63 -6.36 -2.97
CA LEU A 46 -15.51 -5.76 -2.25
C LEU A 46 -14.50 -5.24 -3.26
N CYS A 47 -14.09 -3.99 -3.14
CA CYS A 47 -12.98 -3.43 -3.90
C CYS A 47 -11.83 -3.12 -2.95
N LEU A 48 -10.66 -3.71 -3.22
CA LEU A 48 -9.40 -3.41 -2.55
C LEU A 48 -8.50 -2.64 -3.51
N LEU A 49 -7.88 -1.58 -3.03
CA LEU A 49 -6.90 -0.78 -3.74
C LEU A 49 -5.69 -0.59 -2.84
N ASP A 50 -4.50 -1.03 -3.25
CA ASP A 50 -3.30 -0.81 -2.43
C ASP A 50 -1.99 -0.89 -3.23
N LEU A 51 -0.88 -0.50 -2.59
CA LEU A 51 0.43 -0.36 -3.22
C LEU A 51 1.15 -1.71 -3.40
N GLU A 52 1.88 -1.81 -4.51
CA GLU A 52 2.90 -2.81 -4.77
C GLU A 52 4.27 -2.09 -4.85
N GLY A 53 4.87 -1.89 -3.68
CA GLY A 53 6.11 -1.16 -3.48
C GLY A 53 5.88 0.29 -3.08
N LEU A 54 6.77 0.82 -2.24
CA LEU A 54 6.70 2.20 -1.75
C LEU A 54 8.01 2.94 -2.02
N PHE A 55 9.10 2.65 -1.30
CA PHE A 55 10.31 3.48 -1.41
C PHE A 55 11.34 2.91 -2.37
N SER A 56 11.71 1.64 -2.22
CA SER A 56 12.84 1.01 -2.93
C SER A 56 12.59 0.71 -4.41
N VAL A 57 11.40 1.07 -4.91
CA VAL A 57 10.95 0.78 -6.28
C VAL A 57 11.18 1.92 -7.26
N HIS A 58 11.63 3.08 -6.78
CA HIS A 58 11.96 4.25 -7.60
C HIS A 58 13.41 4.22 -8.11
N ARG A 59 13.64 4.85 -9.27
CA ARG A 59 14.96 5.04 -9.92
C ARG A 59 15.08 6.49 -10.41
N PRO A 60 16.28 7.07 -10.62
CA PRO A 60 17.63 6.45 -10.59
C PRO A 60 18.29 6.46 -9.20
N TYR A 61 17.98 5.44 -8.39
CA TYR A 61 18.54 5.28 -7.04
C TYR A 61 19.80 4.43 -6.98
N ALA A 62 20.10 3.71 -8.06
CA ALA A 62 21.14 2.70 -8.07
C ALA A 62 22.54 3.24 -7.75
N GLU A 63 22.72 4.57 -7.81
CA GLU A 63 23.97 5.28 -7.58
C GLU A 63 24.00 6.05 -6.26
N SER A 64 22.87 6.12 -5.55
CA SER A 64 22.82 6.77 -4.24
C SER A 64 23.30 5.82 -3.15
N ARG A 65 24.06 6.36 -2.17
CA ARG A 65 24.54 5.59 -1.01
C ARG A 65 23.42 4.97 -0.18
N TRP A 66 22.19 5.47 -0.33
CA TRP A 66 21.01 5.10 0.45
C TRP A 66 20.19 3.96 -0.15
N ALA A 67 20.55 3.46 -1.34
CA ALA A 67 19.76 2.46 -2.07
C ALA A 67 19.51 1.17 -1.27
N ARG A 68 20.52 0.73 -0.49
CA ARG A 68 20.39 -0.44 0.38
C ARG A 68 19.49 -0.16 1.58
N ASP A 69 19.60 1.03 2.16
CA ASP A 69 18.84 1.42 3.34
C ASP A 69 17.34 1.53 3.05
N PHE A 70 16.95 2.08 1.90
CA PHE A 70 15.54 2.13 1.48
C PHE A 70 14.95 0.75 1.16
N ARG A 71 15.76 -0.18 0.61
CA ARG A 71 15.32 -1.57 0.45
C ARG A 71 15.09 -2.24 1.80
N GLN A 72 16.05 -2.10 2.71
CA GLN A 72 15.95 -2.65 4.06
C GLN A 72 14.76 -2.04 4.82
N LEU A 73 14.52 -0.73 4.66
CA LEU A 73 13.35 -0.06 5.21
C LEU A 73 12.06 -0.74 4.75
N ASP A 74 11.85 -0.89 3.44
CA ASP A 74 10.63 -1.50 2.89
C ASP A 74 10.41 -2.92 3.44
N ASP A 75 11.47 -3.71 3.57
CA ASP A 75 11.41 -5.07 4.13
C ASP A 75 11.00 -5.06 5.62
N ASP A 76 11.42 -4.03 6.36
CA ASP A 76 11.20 -3.93 7.79
C ASP A 76 9.96 -3.14 8.21
N LEU A 77 9.30 -2.41 7.32
CA LEU A 77 8.06 -1.65 7.62
C LEU A 77 7.00 -2.55 8.30
N GLN A 78 6.96 -3.83 7.93
CA GLN A 78 6.05 -4.80 8.54
C GLN A 78 6.35 -5.01 10.02
N SER A 79 7.62 -5.12 10.40
CA SER A 79 8.03 -5.34 11.78
C SER A 79 7.96 -4.03 12.59
N ALA A 80 8.42 -2.92 12.00
CA ALA A 80 8.56 -1.61 12.61
C ALA A 80 7.22 -0.93 12.90
N MET A 81 6.26 -1.00 11.97
CA MET A 81 5.00 -0.26 12.09
C MET A 81 3.76 -1.02 11.59
N LYS A 82 3.86 -2.35 11.45
CA LYS A 82 2.77 -3.22 10.97
C LYS A 82 2.23 -2.78 9.61
N TYR A 83 3.13 -2.40 8.71
CA TYR A 83 2.80 -1.93 7.38
C TYR A 83 3.48 -2.78 6.30
N ASP A 84 2.73 -3.28 5.33
CA ASP A 84 3.26 -4.01 4.18
C ASP A 84 3.19 -3.13 2.91
N PRO A 85 4.31 -2.54 2.45
CA PRO A 85 4.32 -1.71 1.26
C PRO A 85 4.09 -2.51 -0.03
N PHE A 86 4.13 -3.85 0.00
CA PHE A 86 3.95 -4.72 -1.15
C PHE A 86 2.64 -5.51 -1.10
N VAL A 87 1.66 -5.09 -0.31
CA VAL A 87 0.41 -5.85 -0.13
C VAL A 87 -0.37 -6.01 -1.45
N GLY A 88 -0.23 -5.05 -2.37
CA GLY A 88 -0.86 -5.01 -3.69
C GLY A 88 -0.69 -6.31 -4.47
N LYS A 89 0.52 -6.91 -4.46
CA LYS A 89 0.82 -8.17 -5.17
C LYS A 89 0.06 -9.39 -4.62
N ARG A 90 -0.55 -9.28 -3.43
CA ARG A 90 -1.19 -10.39 -2.71
C ARG A 90 -2.69 -10.23 -2.54
N LEU A 91 -3.27 -9.08 -2.91
CA LEU A 91 -4.68 -8.77 -2.68
C LEU A 91 -5.61 -9.85 -3.24
N ALA A 92 -5.42 -10.23 -4.51
CA ALA A 92 -6.27 -11.23 -5.16
C ALA A 92 -6.16 -12.60 -4.48
N GLN A 93 -4.94 -13.02 -4.16
CA GLN A 93 -4.72 -14.30 -3.48
C GLN A 93 -5.32 -14.30 -2.07
N ALA A 94 -5.22 -13.19 -1.34
CA ALA A 94 -5.82 -13.03 -0.02
C ALA A 94 -7.36 -13.08 -0.10
N CYS A 95 -7.97 -12.46 -1.10
CA CYS A 95 -9.42 -12.53 -1.33
C CYS A 95 -9.89 -13.96 -1.61
N LYS A 96 -9.18 -14.70 -2.48
CA LYS A 96 -9.49 -16.11 -2.77
C LYS A 96 -9.43 -16.97 -1.50
N ARG A 97 -8.41 -16.77 -0.65
CA ARG A 97 -8.30 -17.47 0.64
C ARG A 97 -9.42 -17.10 1.62
N ALA A 98 -9.96 -15.89 1.52
CA ALA A 98 -11.13 -15.45 2.27
C ALA A 98 -12.48 -15.90 1.66
N LYS A 99 -12.46 -16.83 0.68
CA LYS A 99 -13.65 -17.36 -0.01
C LYS A 99 -14.45 -16.31 -0.79
N LEU A 100 -13.81 -15.21 -1.17
CA LEU A 100 -14.37 -14.25 -2.11
C LEU A 100 -14.01 -14.67 -3.54
N GLN A 101 -14.94 -14.46 -4.47
CA GLN A 101 -14.71 -14.67 -5.88
C GLN A 101 -14.07 -13.41 -6.48
N VAL A 102 -12.84 -13.51 -6.98
CA VAL A 102 -12.19 -12.39 -7.68
C VAL A 102 -12.82 -12.27 -9.07
N VAL A 103 -13.38 -11.09 -9.37
CA VAL A 103 -14.05 -10.79 -10.65
C VAL A 103 -13.29 -9.77 -11.49
N GLY A 104 -12.29 -9.11 -10.91
CA GLY A 104 -11.41 -8.21 -11.65
C GLY A 104 -10.11 -7.92 -10.90
N GLU A 105 -9.01 -7.86 -11.65
CA GLU A 105 -7.70 -7.40 -11.18
C GLU A 105 -7.23 -6.34 -12.19
N ARG A 106 -6.91 -5.14 -11.71
CA ARG A 106 -6.49 -4.03 -12.56
C ARG A 106 -5.42 -3.21 -11.85
N GLU A 107 -4.69 -2.44 -12.63
CA GLU A 107 -3.91 -1.34 -12.11
C GLU A 107 -4.78 -0.08 -12.09
N TRP A 108 -4.69 0.70 -11.01
CA TRP A 108 -5.43 1.94 -10.89
C TRP A 108 -4.63 3.10 -11.49
N PRO A 109 -5.11 3.72 -12.58
CA PRO A 109 -4.35 4.76 -13.27
C PRO A 109 -4.37 6.11 -12.52
N GLY A 110 -5.32 6.32 -11.60
CA GLY A 110 -5.53 7.61 -10.94
C GLY A 110 -4.63 7.89 -9.74
N ALA A 111 -3.68 7.00 -9.42
CA ALA A 111 -2.77 7.17 -8.29
C ALA A 111 -1.42 7.77 -8.76
N THR A 112 -1.51 8.95 -9.36
CA THR A 112 -0.37 9.64 -9.97
C THR A 112 0.69 10.04 -8.95
N GLU A 113 0.37 10.16 -7.65
CA GLU A 113 1.37 10.37 -6.59
C GLU A 113 2.42 9.24 -6.55
N PHE A 114 2.01 8.00 -6.83
CA PHE A 114 2.84 6.82 -6.60
C PHE A 114 3.38 6.19 -7.89
N ASN A 115 2.61 6.26 -8.97
CA ASN A 115 2.89 5.58 -10.23
C ASN A 115 2.96 6.60 -11.37
N PHE A 116 4.15 7.17 -11.53
CA PHE A 116 4.50 8.11 -12.59
C PHE A 116 5.94 7.85 -13.03
N ASP A 117 6.22 8.18 -14.28
CA ASP A 117 7.56 8.19 -14.85
C ASP A 117 7.87 9.62 -15.32
N GLY A 118 9.15 9.99 -15.33
CA GLY A 118 9.61 11.36 -15.51
C GLY A 118 9.51 12.18 -14.22
N PRO A 119 9.87 13.47 -14.28
CA PRO A 119 10.07 14.27 -13.09
C PRO A 119 8.75 14.51 -12.36
N ALA A 120 8.77 14.34 -11.04
CA ALA A 120 7.64 14.66 -10.17
C ALA A 120 7.26 16.14 -10.34
N THR A 121 5.97 16.38 -10.50
CA THR A 121 5.36 17.71 -10.31
C THR A 121 5.61 18.21 -8.89
N GLU A 122 5.49 19.52 -8.69
CA GLU A 122 5.62 20.13 -7.35
C GLU A 122 4.65 19.50 -6.35
N ASP A 123 3.40 19.26 -6.76
CA ASP A 123 2.38 18.63 -5.91
C ASP A 123 2.77 17.21 -5.48
N GLN A 124 3.32 16.40 -6.41
CA GLN A 124 3.82 15.07 -6.09
C GLN A 124 5.00 15.13 -5.12
N ALA A 125 6.01 15.98 -5.39
CA ALA A 125 7.18 16.12 -4.52
C ALA A 125 6.78 16.59 -3.11
N ASN A 126 5.84 17.54 -3.01
CA ASN A 126 5.31 18.04 -1.75
C ASN A 126 4.53 16.96 -0.99
N ALA A 127 3.69 16.17 -1.67
CA ALA A 127 2.97 15.05 -1.07
C ALA A 127 3.93 14.02 -0.46
N TRP A 128 5.01 13.68 -1.17
CA TRP A 128 6.05 12.78 -0.68
C TRP A 128 6.83 13.38 0.51
N ALA A 129 7.20 14.65 0.46
CA ALA A 129 7.85 15.33 1.57
C ALA A 129 7.00 15.29 2.85
N VAL A 130 5.70 15.62 2.73
CA VAL A 130 4.74 15.56 3.83
C VAL A 130 4.56 14.12 4.32
N ARG A 131 4.51 13.13 3.43
CA ARG A 131 4.41 11.71 3.80
C ARG A 131 5.57 11.25 4.67
N MET A 132 6.78 11.71 4.37
CA MET A 132 7.98 11.37 5.14
C MET A 132 8.04 12.02 6.53
N GLU A 133 7.33 13.14 6.73
CA GLU A 133 7.29 13.87 7.99
C GLU A 133 6.19 13.40 8.95
N ARG A 134 5.22 12.62 8.46
CA ARG A 134 4.12 12.11 9.28
C ARG A 134 4.57 10.97 10.18
N GLU A 135 4.16 11.01 11.44
CA GLU A 135 4.26 9.86 12.32
C GLU A 135 3.26 8.75 11.88
N PRO A 136 3.61 7.46 12.03
CA PRO A 136 4.84 6.94 12.64
C PRO A 136 6.05 6.88 11.67
N MET A 137 5.88 7.29 10.41
CA MET A 137 6.88 7.10 9.36
C MET A 137 8.18 7.87 9.61
N SER A 138 8.09 9.14 10.04
CA SER A 138 9.26 9.96 10.40
C SER A 138 10.12 9.32 11.50
N SER A 139 9.51 8.69 12.51
CA SER A 139 10.22 7.96 13.56
C SER A 139 10.93 6.71 13.03
N VAL A 140 10.32 5.99 12.09
CA VAL A 140 10.97 4.86 11.42
C VAL A 140 12.17 5.36 10.61
N PHE A 141 12.01 6.41 9.81
CA PHE A 141 13.11 6.97 9.04
C PHE A 141 14.32 7.37 9.89
N ARG A 142 14.11 8.08 11.00
CA ARG A 142 15.22 8.48 11.88
C ARG A 142 15.93 7.30 12.57
N LYS A 143 15.28 6.13 12.68
CA LYS A 143 15.90 4.90 13.18
C LYS A 143 16.75 4.21 12.11
N TYR A 144 16.30 4.21 10.86
CA TYR A 144 16.98 3.56 9.74
C TYR A 144 18.13 4.40 9.20
N PHE A 145 17.95 5.71 9.14
CA PHE A 145 18.89 6.63 8.51
C PHE A 145 19.47 7.57 9.57
N ARG A 146 20.76 7.41 9.87
CA ARG A 146 21.49 8.30 10.79
C ARG A 146 21.42 9.77 10.36
N ASP A 147 21.40 10.02 9.06
CA ASP A 147 21.35 11.35 8.44
C ASP A 147 20.09 11.51 7.58
N PHE A 148 18.92 11.08 8.06
CA PHE A 148 17.67 11.17 7.29
C PHE A 148 17.40 12.60 6.81
N ASP A 149 17.29 13.52 7.78
CA ASP A 149 16.96 14.92 7.55
C ASP A 149 18.09 15.71 6.84
N LYS A 150 19.32 15.17 6.84
CA LYS A 150 20.49 15.81 6.23
C LYS A 150 20.81 15.34 4.82
N GLY A 151 20.19 14.25 4.34
CA GLY A 151 20.53 13.75 3.00
C GLY A 151 19.68 12.61 2.46
N ALA A 152 19.16 11.69 3.28
CA ALA A 152 18.37 10.58 2.73
C ALA A 152 17.00 11.05 2.22
N LYS A 153 16.37 12.00 2.91
CA LYS A 153 15.12 12.65 2.47
C LYS A 153 15.33 13.36 1.13
N GLU A 154 16.35 14.21 1.03
CA GLU A 154 16.59 14.97 -0.20
C GLU A 154 16.97 14.04 -1.35
N ALA A 155 17.77 13.00 -1.10
CA ALA A 155 18.07 12.00 -2.12
C ALA A 155 16.83 11.30 -2.68
N LEU A 156 15.77 11.12 -1.86
CA LEU A 156 14.48 10.62 -2.34
C LEU A 156 13.76 11.64 -3.19
N LEU A 157 13.66 12.87 -2.72
CA LEU A 157 13.00 13.92 -3.47
C LEU A 157 13.72 14.20 -4.79
N ASP A 158 15.05 14.21 -4.82
CA ASP A 158 15.86 14.34 -6.03
C ASP A 158 15.64 13.18 -6.99
N CYS A 159 15.56 11.95 -6.49
CA CYS A 159 15.19 10.81 -7.33
C CYS A 159 13.80 11.02 -7.96
N LEU A 160 12.81 11.46 -7.18
CA LEU A 160 11.45 11.70 -7.67
C LEU A 160 11.41 12.84 -8.69
N ARG A 161 12.26 13.86 -8.56
CA ARG A 161 12.34 15.02 -9.47
C ARG A 161 13.22 14.78 -10.71
N SER A 162 13.90 13.64 -10.80
CA SER A 162 14.79 13.35 -11.93
C SER A 162 14.00 13.23 -13.24
N GLU A 163 14.56 13.76 -14.34
CA GLU A 163 14.02 13.55 -15.68
C GLU A 163 14.00 12.07 -16.09
N GLU A 164 14.94 11.29 -15.55
CA GLU A 164 15.05 9.84 -15.75
C GLU A 164 14.27 9.04 -14.70
N HIS A 165 13.42 9.69 -13.91
CA HIS A 165 12.65 8.98 -12.90
C HIS A 165 11.78 7.90 -13.53
N ALA A 166 11.85 6.73 -12.93
CA ALA A 166 10.96 5.62 -13.25
C ALA A 166 10.63 4.86 -11.99
N THR A 167 9.43 4.29 -11.94
CA THR A 167 9.02 3.48 -10.79
C THR A 167 8.43 2.13 -11.18
N ARG A 168 8.66 1.15 -10.31
CA ARG A 168 7.92 -0.12 -10.33
C ARG A 168 6.76 -0.13 -9.34
N CYS A 169 6.52 0.97 -8.63
CA CYS A 169 5.34 1.10 -7.79
C CYS A 169 4.10 0.94 -8.66
N ARG A 170 3.18 0.05 -8.27
CA ARG A 170 1.88 -0.11 -8.91
C ARG A 170 0.79 -0.01 -7.87
N VAL A 171 -0.32 0.62 -8.23
CA VAL A 171 -1.52 0.62 -7.38
C VAL A 171 -2.46 -0.46 -7.89
N ARG A 172 -2.52 -1.57 -7.15
CA ARG A 172 -3.31 -2.74 -7.52
C ARG A 172 -4.73 -2.60 -7.03
N MET A 173 -5.68 -2.76 -7.94
CA MET A 173 -7.10 -2.81 -7.67
C MET A 173 -7.60 -4.25 -7.86
N VAL A 174 -8.27 -4.79 -6.86
CA VAL A 174 -8.91 -6.11 -6.91
C VAL A 174 -10.37 -5.97 -6.54
N ILE A 175 -11.24 -6.41 -7.44
CA ILE A 175 -12.69 -6.42 -7.24
C ILE A 175 -13.12 -7.87 -7.03
N CYS A 176 -13.88 -8.10 -5.98
CA CYS A 176 -14.41 -9.41 -5.63
C CYS A 176 -15.91 -9.35 -5.36
N THR A 177 -16.54 -10.51 -5.43
CA THR A 177 -17.92 -10.71 -4.99
C THR A 177 -17.98 -11.78 -3.91
N LYS A 178 -18.96 -11.64 -3.01
CA LYS A 178 -19.36 -12.73 -2.12
C LYS A 178 -20.26 -13.67 -2.90
N ALA A 179 -19.95 -14.96 -2.89
CA ALA A 179 -20.78 -15.96 -3.54
C ALA A 179 -22.26 -15.81 -3.12
N GLY A 180 -23.15 -15.92 -4.10
CA GLY A 180 -24.58 -16.13 -3.84
C GLY A 180 -24.74 -17.49 -3.17
N SER A 181 -25.41 -17.53 -2.02
CA SER A 181 -25.98 -18.77 -1.47
C SER A 181 -27.19 -19.17 -2.29
#